data_AF-A0A2J5P5H5-F1
#
_entry.id   AF-A0A2J5P5H5-F1
#
_cell.length_a   1.000
_cell.length_b   1.000
_cell.length_c   1.000
_cell.angle_alpha   90.00
_cell.angle_beta   90.00
_cell.angle_gamma   90.00
#
_symmetry.space_group_name_H-M   'P 1'
#
loop_
_entity.id
_entity.type
_entity.pdbx_description
1 polymer ?
#
loop_
_entity_poly.entity_id
_entity_poly.type
_entity_poly.pdbx_seq_one_letter_code
_entity_poly.pdbx_strand_id
1 'polypeptide(L)' 'MAGQSDYLPPGLPLNRAKWPQECQIKEHYDMRASALIRQLFEKKVTRQAIVEQIAATPESYREFFKARLNFWREKRT' A
#
# COMPACT_ATOMS: atom_id res chain seq x y z
N MET A 1 -15.76 4.32 12.65
CA MET A 1 -15.04 3.03 12.68
C MET A 1 -14.11 3.00 11.48
N ALA A 2 -12.79 2.99 11.68
CA ALA A 2 -11.86 2.82 10.56
C ALA A 2 -12.06 1.38 10.05
N GLY A 3 -12.89 1.24 9.02
CA GLY A 3 -13.19 -0.04 8.40
C GLY A 3 -11.88 -0.68 7.94
N GLN A 4 -11.79 -1.98 8.19
CA GLN A 4 -10.77 -2.83 7.61
C GLN A 4 -10.59 -2.50 6.12
N SER A 5 -9.35 -2.40 5.64
CA SER A 5 -9.07 -2.03 4.25
C SER A 5 -9.83 -2.94 3.28
N ASP A 6 -10.30 -2.38 2.18
CA ASP A 6 -11.13 -3.00 1.15
C ASP A 6 -10.58 -4.30 0.56
N TYR A 7 -9.26 -4.47 0.60
CA TYR A 7 -8.54 -5.64 0.08
C TYR A 7 -8.34 -6.77 1.11
N LEU A 8 -8.71 -6.56 2.37
CA LEU A 8 -8.58 -7.56 3.43
C LEU A 8 -9.90 -8.32 3.61
N PRO A 9 -9.85 -9.65 3.83
CA PRO A 9 -11.04 -10.44 4.07
C PRO A 9 -11.71 -10.03 5.39
N PRO A 10 -13.05 -10.06 5.48
CA PRO A 10 -13.75 -9.73 6.72
C PRO A 10 -13.41 -10.74 7.82
N GLY A 11 -13.48 -10.31 9.07
CA GLY A 11 -13.31 -11.19 10.23
C GLY A 11 -11.86 -11.54 10.59
N LEU A 12 -10.87 -10.82 10.04
CA LEU A 12 -9.50 -10.94 10.54
C LEU A 12 -9.43 -10.53 12.02
N PRO A 13 -8.59 -11.22 12.82
CA PRO A 13 -8.45 -10.89 14.23
C PRO A 13 -7.86 -9.48 14.39
N LEU A 14 -8.19 -8.78 15.48
CA LEU A 14 -7.63 -7.45 15.76
C LEU A 14 -6.09 -7.47 15.86
N ASN A 15 -5.52 -8.59 16.30
CA ASN A 15 -4.07 -8.77 16.34
C ASN A 15 -3.52 -9.14 14.95
N ARG A 16 -2.83 -8.17 14.32
CA ARG A 16 -2.19 -8.31 13.00
C ARG A 16 -1.15 -9.42 12.92
N ALA A 17 -0.47 -9.74 14.02
CA ALA A 17 0.50 -10.84 14.04
C ALA A 17 -0.13 -12.22 13.82
N LYS A 18 -1.46 -12.33 14.01
CA LYS A 18 -2.22 -13.55 13.74
C LYS A 18 -2.78 -13.60 12.33
N TRP A 19 -2.51 -12.60 11.49
CA TRP A 19 -3.03 -12.57 10.12
C TRP A 19 -2.29 -13.58 9.24
N PRO A 20 -2.96 -14.11 8.20
CA PRO A 20 -2.25 -14.81 7.13
C PRO A 20 -1.14 -13.94 6.54
N GLN A 21 -0.02 -14.57 6.16
CA GLN A 21 1.17 -13.86 5.66
C GLN A 21 0.83 -12.91 4.49
N GLU A 22 -0.03 -13.34 3.58
CA GLU A 22 -0.45 -12.53 2.44
C GLU A 22 -1.17 -11.24 2.88
N CYS A 23 -2.00 -11.29 3.92
CA CYS A 23 -2.69 -10.12 4.46
C CYS A 23 -1.70 -9.13 5.08
N GLN A 24 -0.70 -9.64 5.82
CA GLN A 24 0.37 -8.81 6.39
C GLN A 24 1.20 -8.12 5.29
N ILE A 25 1.54 -8.87 4.24
CA ILE A 25 2.30 -8.33 3.09
C ILE A 25 1.49 -7.25 2.37
N LYS A 26 0.20 -7.49 2.10
CA LYS A 26 -0.69 -6.49 1.49
C LYS A 26 -0.81 -5.24 2.35
N GLU A 27 -0.95 -5.39 3.67
CA GLU A 27 -0.95 -4.25 4.59
C GLU A 27 0.35 -3.45 4.51
N HIS A 28 1.50 -4.14 4.49
CA HIS A 28 2.80 -3.48 4.36
C HIS A 28 2.91 -2.66 3.06
N TYR A 29 2.48 -3.21 1.92
CA TYR A 29 2.47 -2.47 0.65
C TYR A 29 1.52 -1.28 0.66
N ASP A 30 0.36 -1.39 1.31
CA ASP A 30 -0.59 -0.28 1.44
C ASP A 30 -0.03 0.85 2.31
N MET A 31 0.58 0.51 3.46
CA MET A 31 1.28 1.48 4.32
C MET A 31 2.40 2.17 3.56
N ARG A 32 3.19 1.41 2.79
CA ARG A 32 4.26 1.93 1.94
C ARG A 32 3.72 2.86 0.86
N ALA A 33 2.61 2.50 0.20
CA ALA A 33 1.98 3.33 -0.81
C ALA A 33 1.52 4.66 -0.24
N SER A 34 0.85 4.63 0.92
CA SER A 34 0.42 5.83 1.65
C SER A 34 1.59 6.76 1.96
N ALA A 35 2.69 6.20 2.48
CA ALA A 35 3.90 6.95 2.80
C ALA A 35 4.56 7.57 1.56
N LEU A 36 4.70 6.82 0.47
CA LEU A 36 5.30 7.31 -0.77
C LEU A 36 4.49 8.43 -1.41
N ILE A 37 3.16 8.29 -1.48
CA ILE A 37 2.31 9.37 -1.99
C ILE A 37 2.44 10.61 -1.11
N ARG A 38 2.41 10.46 0.22
CA ARG A 38 2.65 11.58 1.12
C ARG A 38 3.99 12.26 0.86
N GLN A 39 5.07 11.49 0.76
CA GLN A 39 6.41 12.02 0.50
C GLN A 39 6.52 12.68 -0.88
N LEU A 40 5.79 12.20 -1.88
CA LEU A 40 5.74 12.79 -3.21
C LEU A 40 5.16 14.22 -3.16
N PHE A 41 4.05 14.40 -2.45
CA PHE A 41 3.45 15.73 -2.25
C PHE A 41 4.34 16.63 -1.39
N GLU A 42 5.06 16.08 -0.42
CA GLU A 42 6.08 16.79 0.37
C GLU A 42 7.39 17.06 -0.42
N LYS A 43 7.46 16.67 -1.70
CA LYS A 43 8.65 16.78 -2.57
C LYS A 43 9.92 16.09 -2.01
N LYS A 44 9.75 15.10 -1.12
CA LYS A 44 10.84 14.31 -0.54
C LYS A 44 11.25 13.13 -1.41
N VAL A 45 10.35 12.66 -2.27
CA VAL A 45 10.62 11.63 -3.27
C VAL A 45 10.13 12.11 -4.64
N THR A 46 10.77 11.63 -5.69
CA THR A 46 10.36 11.92 -7.07
C THR A 46 9.41 10.85 -7.59
N ARG A 47 8.68 11.16 -8.67
CA ARG A 47 7.87 10.15 -9.38
C ARG A 47 8.74 9.01 -9.91
N GLN A 48 9.95 9.31 -10.36
CA GLN A 48 10.92 8.32 -10.84
C GLN A 48 11.29 7.31 -9.75
N ALA A 49 11.55 7.77 -8.53
CA ALA A 49 11.83 6.89 -7.40
C ALA A 49 10.65 5.94 -7.10
N ILE A 50 9.40 6.41 -7.27
CA ILE A 50 8.22 5.54 -7.11
C ILE A 50 8.14 4.49 -8.21
N VAL A 51 8.47 4.84 -9.47
CA VAL A 51 8.52 3.89 -10.59
C VAL A 51 9.56 2.79 -10.34
N GLU A 52 10.74 3.15 -9.82
CA GLU A 52 11.78 2.19 -9.44
C GLU A 52 11.32 1.24 -8.33
N GLN A 53 10.59 1.76 -7.33
CA GLN A 53 10.01 0.92 -6.28
C GLN A 53 8.96 -0.05 -6.81
N ILE A 54 8.14 0.36 -7.79
CA ILE A 54 7.19 -0.53 -8.47
C ILE A 54 7.94 -1.61 -9.25
N ALA A 55 9.02 -1.25 -9.96
CA ALA A 55 9.84 -2.20 -10.72
C ALA A 55 10.50 -3.24 -9.80
N ALA A 56 11.03 -2.81 -8.66
CA ALA A 56 11.64 -3.68 -7.64
C ALA A 56 10.64 -4.55 -6.86
N THR A 57 9.34 -4.25 -6.94
CA THR A 57 8.31 -5.06 -6.27
C THR A 57 8.11 -6.39 -7.02
N PRO A 58 8.02 -7.54 -6.31
CA PRO A 58 7.69 -8.83 -6.91
C PRO A 58 6.40 -8.77 -7.74
N GLU A 59 6.39 -9.49 -8.86
CA GLU A 59 5.29 -9.43 -9.84
C GLU A 59 3.92 -9.72 -9.21
N SER A 60 3.86 -10.71 -8.31
CA SER A 60 2.63 -11.10 -7.58
C SER A 60 1.98 -9.96 -6.78
N TYR A 61 2.74 -8.93 -6.39
CA TYR A 61 2.25 -7.79 -5.61
C TYR A 61 2.34 -6.45 -6.35
N ARG A 62 2.92 -6.43 -7.56
CA ARG A 62 3.17 -5.20 -8.31
C ARG A 62 1.88 -4.48 -8.67
N GLU A 63 0.89 -5.21 -9.18
CA GLU A 63 -0.40 -4.63 -9.55
C GLU A 63 -1.19 -4.14 -8.33
N PHE A 64 -1.16 -4.90 -7.24
CA PHE A 64 -1.73 -4.47 -5.97
C PHE A 64 -1.07 -3.16 -5.47
N PHE A 65 0.25 -3.10 -5.49
CA PHE A 65 0.98 -1.92 -5.02
C PHE A 65 0.69 -0.67 -5.89
N LYS A 66 0.63 -0.82 -7.22
CA LYS A 66 0.18 0.25 -8.13
C LYS A 66 -1.23 0.73 -7.80
N ALA A 67 -2.17 -0.19 -7.58
CA ALA A 67 -3.55 0.16 -7.23
C ALA A 67 -3.61 0.98 -5.93
N ARG A 68 -2.83 0.59 -4.90
CA ARG A 68 -2.76 1.35 -3.65
C ARG A 68 -2.10 2.73 -3.82
N LEU A 69 -1.06 2.85 -4.64
CA LEU A 69 -0.47 4.16 -4.96
C LEU A 69 -1.50 5.09 -5.62
N ASN A 70 -2.30 4.58 -6.56
CA ASN A 70 -3.36 5.37 -7.20
C ASN A 70 -4.46 5.75 -6.21
N PHE A 71 -4.94 4.81 -5.39
CA PHE A 71 -5.93 5.07 -4.35
C PHE A 71 -5.51 6.21 -3.41
N TRP A 72 -4.27 6.17 -2.89
CA TRP A 72 -3.78 7.21 -1.98
C TRP A 72 -3.55 8.55 -2.67
N ARG A 73 -3.20 8.53 -3.97
CA ARG A 73 -3.08 9.74 -4.77
C ARG A 73 -4.44 10.41 -4.98
N GLU A 74 -5.45 9.65 -5.35
CA GLU A 74 -6.82 10.15 -5.54
C GLU A 74 -7.40 10.70 -4.24
N LYS A 75 -7.19 10.01 -3.11
CA LYS A 75 -7.65 10.46 -1.79
C LYS A 75 -6.99 11.77 -1.31
N ARG A 76 -5.86 12.16 -1.88
CA ARG A 76 -5.15 13.42 -1.59
C ARG A 76 -5.42 14.54 -2.60
N THR A 77 -6.09 14.22 -3.71
CA THR A 77 -6.49 15.21 -4.73
C THR A 77 -7.82 15.81 -4.34
#